data_AF-A0A0B7AIJ6-F1
#
_entry.id   AF-A0A0B7AIJ6-F1
#
_cell.length_a   1.000
_cell.length_b   1.000
_cell.length_c   1.000
_cell.angle_alpha   90.00
_cell.angle_beta   90.00
_cell.angle_gamma   90.00
#
_symmetry.space_group_name_H-M   'P 1'
#
loop_
_entity.id
_entity.type
_entity.pdbx_description
1 polymer ?
#
loop_
_entity_poly.entity_id
_entity_poly.type
_entity_poly.pdbx_seq_one_letter_code
_entity_poly.pdbx_strand_id
1 'polypeptide(L)'
;MPRIFDIYALPAVVTVVGIHQLVSFTKAVGEARKKYKVQDSDTTGPPEFIKIYRAHQNTLEIYPVSLTSLWIGSVFLHPVPASLLYAGFLIGRQKYFYGYVEDPENIVPGLTISRRCLRFLIILCTIGVGHKTIRYYAGDVFRVVYRDLKPSPERFIISLFL
;
A
#
# COMPACT_ATOMS: atom_id res chain seq x y z
N MET A 1 20.98 3.50 -21.87
CA MET A 1 20.22 2.52 -21.07
C MET A 1 19.91 3.19 -19.74
N PRO A 2 18.64 3.40 -19.35
CA PRO A 2 18.34 3.99 -18.05
C PRO A 2 18.94 3.10 -16.95
N ARG A 3 19.62 3.73 -15.99
CA ARG A 3 20.15 3.02 -14.81
C ARG A 3 18.97 2.47 -14.01
N ILE A 4 19.18 1.39 -13.27
CA ILE A 4 18.11 0.74 -12.50
C ILE A 4 17.37 1.72 -11.57
N PHE A 5 18.06 2.74 -11.06
CA PHE A 5 17.49 3.80 -10.25
C PHE A 5 16.56 4.75 -11.01
N ASP A 6 16.82 5.00 -12.30
CA ASP A 6 16.03 5.91 -13.13
C ASP A 6 14.60 5.37 -13.32
N ILE A 7 14.44 4.03 -13.31
CA ILE A 7 13.16 3.33 -13.41
C ILE A 7 12.27 3.61 -12.18
N TYR A 8 12.88 3.82 -11.02
CA TYR A 8 12.18 4.04 -9.74
C TYR A 8 12.12 5.52 -9.32
N ALA A 9 12.47 6.45 -10.21
CA ALA A 9 12.37 7.88 -9.94
C ALA A 9 10.93 8.31 -9.62
N LEU A 10 9.93 7.83 -10.36
CA LEU A 10 8.51 8.16 -10.13
C LEU A 10 8.00 7.71 -8.75
N PRO A 11 8.13 6.43 -8.33
CA PRO A 11 7.69 6.02 -7.00
C PRO A 11 8.46 6.75 -5.88
N ALA A 12 9.74 7.08 -6.08
CA ALA A 12 10.51 7.89 -5.14
C ALA A 12 9.94 9.31 -4.99
N VAL A 13 9.62 9.98 -6.10
CA VAL A 13 9.02 11.33 -6.09
C VAL A 13 7.70 11.33 -5.33
N VAL A 14 6.78 10.41 -5.65
CA VAL A 14 5.49 10.39 -4.95
C VAL A 14 5.62 9.94 -3.49
N THR A 15 6.64 9.15 -3.14
CA THR A 15 6.98 8.84 -1.74
C THR A 15 7.39 10.11 -0.99
N VAL A 16 8.27 10.94 -1.57
CA VAL A 16 8.68 12.23 -0.98
C VAL A 16 7.48 13.15 -0.79
N VAL A 17 6.58 13.24 -1.76
CA VAL A 17 5.31 13.98 -1.61
C VAL A 17 4.49 13.45 -0.44
N GLY A 18 4.38 12.13 -0.30
CA GLY A 18 3.69 11.49 0.82
C GLY A 18 4.32 11.81 2.17
N ILE A 19 5.65 11.86 2.26
CA ILE A 19 6.38 12.25 3.47
C ILE A 19 6.01 13.69 3.86
N HIS A 20 6.07 14.62 2.91
CA HIS A 20 5.69 16.02 3.16
C HIS A 20 4.22 16.18 3.58
N GLN A 21 3.31 15.39 3.02
CA GLN A 21 1.90 15.37 3.43
C GLN A 21 1.76 14.90 4.89
N LEU A 22 2.37 13.77 5.26
CA LEU A 22 2.26 13.22 6.61
C LEU A 22 2.91 14.15 7.65
N VAL A 23 4.04 14.77 7.31
CA VAL A 23 4.69 15.80 8.15
C VAL A 23 3.77 17.01 8.33
N SER A 24 3.11 17.47 7.27
CA SER A 24 2.16 18.60 7.36
C SER A 24 0.99 18.30 8.28
N PHE A 25 0.40 17.09 8.21
CA PHE A 25 -0.66 16.68 9.13
C PHE A 25 -0.16 16.55 10.58
N THR A 26 1.07 16.06 10.77
CA THR A 26 1.70 15.99 12.10
C THR A 26 1.89 17.39 12.70
N LYS A 27 2.34 18.36 11.89
CA LYS A 27 2.45 19.76 12.30
C LYS A 27 1.09 20.35 12.68
N ALA A 28 0.05 20.08 11.88
CA ALA A 28 -1.31 20.53 12.18
C ALA A 28 -1.81 20.01 13.54
N VAL A 29 -1.53 18.74 13.88
CA VAL A 29 -1.82 18.20 15.22
C VAL A 29 -1.03 18.94 16.30
N GLY A 30 0.27 19.19 16.09
CA GLY A 30 1.11 19.93 17.05
C GLY A 30 0.63 21.37 17.28
N GLU A 31 0.21 22.06 16.21
CA GLU A 31 -0.40 23.40 16.30
C GLU A 31 -1.74 23.37 17.03
N ALA A 32 -2.58 22.36 16.76
CA ALA A 32 -3.83 22.18 17.47
C ALA A 32 -3.61 21.89 18.97
N ARG A 33 -2.62 21.07 19.34
CA ARG A 33 -2.25 20.83 20.75
C ARG A 33 -1.91 22.13 21.47
N LYS A 34 -1.08 22.97 20.84
CA LYS A 34 -0.72 24.29 21.39
C LYS A 34 -1.94 25.21 21.51
N LYS A 35 -2.77 25.29 20.47
CA LYS A 35 -3.96 26.15 20.43
C LYS A 35 -4.99 25.77 21.49
N TYR A 36 -5.26 24.48 21.64
CA TYR A 36 -6.28 23.94 22.54
C TYR A 36 -5.72 23.51 23.91
N LYS A 37 -4.43 23.75 24.16
CA LYS A 37 -3.72 23.41 25.42
C LYS A 37 -3.88 21.94 25.82
N VAL A 38 -3.84 21.03 24.85
CA VAL A 38 -3.92 19.59 25.07
C VAL A 38 -2.52 19.06 25.35
N GLN A 39 -2.34 18.33 26.46
CA GLN A 39 -1.04 17.73 26.80
C GLN A 39 -0.61 16.70 25.77
N ASP A 40 0.70 16.49 25.60
CA ASP A 40 1.24 15.62 24.55
C ASP A 40 0.78 14.15 24.66
N SER A 41 0.57 13.66 25.89
CA SER A 41 0.03 12.32 26.16
C SER A 41 -1.45 12.17 25.84
N ASP A 42 -2.19 13.28 25.79
CA ASP A 42 -3.64 13.25 25.68
C ASP A 42 -4.08 13.13 24.23
N THR A 43 -5.10 12.32 24.00
CA THR A 43 -5.74 12.12 22.70
C THR A 43 -7.18 12.61 22.68
N THR A 44 -7.60 13.29 23.75
CA THR A 44 -8.93 13.87 23.96
C THR A 44 -8.82 15.38 24.12
N GLY A 45 -9.91 16.10 23.89
CA GLY A 45 -9.93 17.56 24.02
C GLY A 45 -11.17 18.17 23.36
N PRO A 46 -11.12 19.46 23.01
CA PRO A 46 -12.19 20.11 22.25
C PRO A 46 -12.49 19.38 20.93
N PRO A 47 -13.75 19.40 20.43
CA PRO A 47 -14.13 18.71 19.20
C PRO A 47 -13.24 19.04 17.99
N GLU A 48 -12.78 20.28 17.87
CA GLU A 48 -11.91 20.75 16.79
C GLU A 48 -10.52 20.08 16.84
N PHE A 49 -9.96 19.92 18.03
CA PHE A 49 -8.72 19.16 18.22
C PHE A 49 -8.91 17.69 17.85
N ILE A 50 -9.99 17.08 18.33
CA ILE A 50 -10.29 15.67 18.06
C ILE A 50 -10.41 15.42 16.56
N LYS A 51 -11.07 16.32 15.81
CA LYS A 51 -11.17 16.22 14.34
C LYS A 51 -9.79 16.14 13.67
N ILE A 52 -8.91 17.10 13.95
CA ILE A 52 -7.55 17.17 13.39
C ILE A 52 -6.74 15.92 13.78
N TYR A 53 -6.78 15.54 15.07
CA TYR A 53 -6.07 14.39 15.60
C TYR A 53 -6.52 13.08 14.93
N ARG A 54 -7.83 12.85 14.81
CA ARG A 54 -8.37 11.62 14.18
C ARG A 54 -8.10 11.56 12.69
N ALA A 55 -8.13 12.70 12.00
CA ALA A 55 -7.79 12.78 10.58
C ALA A 55 -6.32 12.39 10.32
N HIS A 56 -5.39 12.88 11.15
CA HIS A 56 -3.98 12.50 11.12
C HIS A 56 -3.80 11.02 11.46
N GLN A 57 -4.35 10.56 12.59
CA GLN A 57 -4.19 9.18 13.06
C GLN A 57 -4.69 8.16 12.03
N ASN A 58 -5.88 8.39 11.44
CA ASN A 58 -6.38 7.53 10.37
C ASN A 58 -5.47 7.54 9.13
N THR A 59 -4.79 8.65 8.84
CA THR A 59 -3.81 8.70 7.75
C THR A 59 -2.61 7.84 8.09
N LEU A 60 -2.10 7.97 9.31
CA LEU A 60 -0.95 7.24 9.82
C LEU A 60 -1.20 5.73 9.82
N GLU A 61 -2.40 5.27 10.18
CA GLU A 61 -2.77 3.84 10.15
C GLU A 61 -2.73 3.24 8.74
N ILE A 62 -3.11 4.01 7.72
CA ILE A 62 -3.20 3.53 6.33
C ILE A 62 -1.88 3.73 5.56
N TYR A 63 -1.03 4.64 6.00
CA TYR A 63 0.21 5.02 5.31
C TYR A 63 1.20 3.85 5.10
N PRO A 64 1.47 2.95 6.08
CA PRO A 64 2.36 1.81 5.88
C PRO A 64 1.87 0.85 4.79
N VAL A 65 0.57 0.58 4.76
CA VAL A 65 -0.04 -0.32 3.76
C VAL A 65 0.05 0.29 2.37
N SER A 66 -0.26 1.58 2.24
CA SER A 66 -0.20 2.27 0.94
C SER A 66 1.23 2.39 0.42
N LEU A 67 2.19 2.71 1.28
CA LEU A 67 3.61 2.83 0.92
C LEU A 67 4.19 1.46 0.50
N THR A 68 3.91 0.41 1.27
CA THR A 68 4.34 -0.95 0.92
C THR A 68 3.74 -1.38 -0.42
N SER A 69 2.47 -1.06 -0.66
CA SER A 69 1.81 -1.36 -1.93
C SER A 69 2.43 -0.60 -3.11
N LEU A 70 2.81 0.68 -2.93
CA LEU A 70 3.49 1.45 -3.97
C LEU A 70 4.78 0.76 -4.43
N TRP A 71 5.61 0.35 -3.48
CA TRP A 71 6.93 -0.21 -3.78
C TRP A 71 6.83 -1.62 -4.36
N ILE A 72 5.99 -2.50 -3.79
CA ILE A 72 5.76 -3.83 -4.36
C ILE A 72 5.18 -3.71 -5.78
N GLY A 73 4.16 -2.89 -5.97
CA GLY A 73 3.56 -2.68 -7.29
C GLY A 73 4.54 -2.11 -8.32
N SER A 74 5.41 -1.20 -7.89
CA SER A 74 6.43 -0.60 -8.76
C SER A 74 7.52 -1.59 -9.17
N VAL A 75 8.00 -2.40 -8.22
CA VAL A 75 9.09 -3.35 -8.44
C VAL A 75 8.63 -4.58 -9.22
N PHE A 76 7.47 -5.14 -8.88
CA PHE A 76 7.01 -6.43 -9.42
C PHE A 76 6.10 -6.30 -10.64
N LEU A 77 5.51 -5.12 -10.90
CA LEU A 77 4.70 -4.90 -12.09
C LEU A 77 5.18 -3.72 -12.93
N HIS A 78 4.97 -2.47 -12.48
CA HIS A 78 5.40 -1.29 -13.23
C HIS A 78 5.39 0.00 -12.38
N PRO A 79 6.44 0.84 -12.42
CA PRO A 79 6.54 2.05 -11.59
C PRO A 79 5.50 3.13 -11.94
N VAL A 80 5.16 3.31 -13.22
CA VAL A 80 4.22 4.35 -13.67
C VAL A 80 2.80 4.21 -13.08
N PRO A 81 2.05 3.11 -13.32
CA PRO A 81 0.68 2.99 -12.80
C PRO A 81 0.65 2.93 -11.28
N ALA A 82 1.64 2.32 -10.62
CA ALA A 82 1.76 2.32 -9.17
C ALA A 82 1.90 3.75 -8.62
N SER A 83 2.74 4.58 -9.26
CA SER A 83 2.94 5.98 -8.87
C SER A 83 1.69 6.84 -9.10
N LEU A 84 0.98 6.65 -10.21
CA LEU A 84 -0.28 7.35 -10.49
C LEU A 84 -1.37 7.01 -9.47
N LEU A 85 -1.53 5.73 -9.14
CA LEU A 85 -2.46 5.28 -8.12
C LEU A 85 -2.09 5.85 -6.74
N TYR A 86 -0.80 5.90 -6.40
CA TYR A 86 -0.36 6.44 -5.11
C TYR A 86 -0.54 7.96 -5.04
N ALA A 87 -0.29 8.69 -6.13
CA ALA A 87 -0.62 10.11 -6.22
C ALA A 87 -2.13 10.34 -6.02
N GLY A 88 -2.99 9.53 -6.64
CA GLY A 88 -4.43 9.55 -6.39
C GLY A 88 -4.80 9.27 -4.93
N PHE A 89 -4.12 8.32 -4.28
CA PHE A 89 -4.26 8.06 -2.85
C PHE A 89 -3.92 9.30 -2.01
N LEU A 90 -2.79 9.96 -2.27
CA LEU A 90 -2.37 11.17 -1.55
C LEU A 90 -3.35 12.33 -1.74
N ILE A 91 -3.87 12.54 -2.96
CA ILE A 91 -4.92 13.54 -3.22
C ILE A 91 -6.18 13.21 -2.40
N GLY A 92 -6.57 11.94 -2.36
CA GLY A 92 -7.68 11.48 -1.52
C GLY A 92 -7.44 11.74 -0.03
N ARG A 93 -6.21 11.50 0.47
CA ARG A 93 -5.84 11.80 1.87
C ARG A 93 -5.84 13.29 2.18
N GLN A 94 -5.42 14.15 1.25
CA GLN A 94 -5.49 15.60 1.44
C GLN A 94 -6.93 16.07 1.58
N LYS A 95 -7.81 15.63 0.67
CA LYS A 95 -9.24 15.95 0.71
C LYS A 95 -9.91 15.39 1.96
N TYR A 96 -9.57 14.16 2.35
CA TYR A 96 -10.06 13.54 3.56
C TYR A 96 -9.67 14.36 4.79
N PHE A 97 -8.42 14.79 4.91
CA PHE A 97 -7.95 15.55 6.06
C PHE A 97 -8.71 16.86 6.22
N TYR A 98 -8.78 17.70 5.19
CA TYR A 98 -9.50 18.97 5.28
C TYR A 98 -11.01 18.78 5.46
N GLY A 99 -11.61 17.83 4.74
CA GLY A 99 -13.02 17.50 4.91
C GLY A 99 -13.35 17.05 6.33
N TYR A 100 -12.45 16.30 6.98
CA TYR A 100 -12.62 15.88 8.38
C TYR A 100 -12.54 17.04 9.38
N VAL A 101 -11.73 18.06 9.09
CA VAL A 101 -11.56 19.24 9.95
C VAL A 101 -12.76 20.18 9.86
N GLU A 102 -13.32 20.34 8.65
CA GLU A 102 -14.50 21.18 8.40
C GLU A 102 -15.77 20.50 8.94
N ASP A 103 -16.37 19.59 8.15
CA ASP A 103 -17.69 19.02 8.42
C ASP A 103 -17.75 17.52 8.12
N PRO A 104 -18.53 16.73 8.89
CA PRO A 104 -18.64 15.29 8.71
C PRO A 104 -19.02 14.85 7.28
N GLU A 105 -19.82 15.66 6.58
CA GLU A 105 -20.29 15.38 5.21
C GLU A 105 -19.15 15.43 4.18
N ASN A 106 -18.12 16.24 4.43
CA ASN A 106 -16.99 16.44 3.51
C ASN A 106 -15.93 15.32 3.59
N ILE A 107 -16.08 14.38 4.54
CA ILE A 107 -15.15 13.27 4.75
C ILE A 107 -15.22 12.25 3.61
N VAL A 108 -16.43 11.93 3.16
CA VAL A 108 -16.73 10.76 2.31
C VAL A 108 -16.03 10.82 0.94
N PRO A 109 -15.98 11.97 0.23
CA PRO A 109 -15.35 12.03 -1.09
C PRO A 109 -13.85 11.71 -1.05
N GLY A 110 -13.09 12.35 -0.14
CA GLY A 110 -11.65 12.10 0.00
C GLY A 110 -11.34 10.67 0.46
N LEU A 111 -12.15 10.15 1.39
CA LEU A 111 -12.06 8.76 1.85
C LEU A 111 -12.30 7.76 0.71
N THR A 112 -13.28 8.04 -0.16
CA THR A 112 -13.64 7.16 -1.27
C THR A 112 -12.53 7.11 -2.32
N ILE A 113 -11.96 8.27 -2.69
CA ILE A 113 -10.85 8.34 -3.64
C ILE A 113 -9.64 7.56 -3.11
N SER A 114 -9.21 7.86 -1.89
CA SER A 114 -8.03 7.22 -1.30
C SER A 114 -8.20 5.70 -1.18
N ARG A 115 -9.37 5.23 -0.72
CA ARG A 115 -9.67 3.79 -0.63
C ARG A 115 -9.70 3.10 -1.99
N ARG A 116 -10.27 3.72 -3.02
CA ARG A 116 -10.31 3.15 -4.38
C ARG A 116 -8.90 2.99 -4.94
N CYS A 117 -8.09 4.06 -4.88
CA CYS A 117 -6.70 4.03 -5.31
C CYS A 117 -5.89 2.95 -4.58
N LEU A 118 -6.04 2.86 -3.26
CA LEU A 118 -5.35 1.84 -2.46
C LEU A 118 -5.73 0.42 -2.86
N ARG A 119 -7.02 0.14 -3.10
CA ARG A 119 -7.45 -1.19 -3.57
C ARG A 119 -6.83 -1.56 -4.90
N PHE A 120 -6.79 -0.64 -5.86
CA PHE A 120 -6.15 -0.88 -7.15
C PHE A 120 -4.64 -1.09 -7.00
N LEU A 121 -3.98 -0.37 -6.10
CA LEU A 121 -2.58 -0.58 -5.75
C LEU A 121 -2.32 -1.99 -5.21
N ILE A 122 -3.17 -2.47 -4.29
CA ILE A 122 -3.07 -3.82 -3.74
C ILE A 122 -3.28 -4.87 -4.83
N ILE A 123 -4.25 -4.68 -5.73
CA ILE A 123 -4.46 -5.58 -6.89
C ILE A 123 -3.19 -5.62 -7.77
N LEU A 124 -2.60 -4.46 -8.03
CA LEU A 124 -1.38 -4.31 -8.81
C LEU A 124 -0.19 -5.07 -8.17
N CYS A 125 -0.08 -5.02 -6.84
CA CYS A 125 0.89 -5.81 -6.08
C CYS A 125 0.67 -7.32 -6.24
N THR A 126 -0.56 -7.77 -6.00
CA THR A 126 -0.90 -9.20 -6.06
C THR A 126 -0.66 -9.78 -7.44
N ILE A 127 -1.04 -9.05 -8.50
CA ILE A 127 -0.78 -9.48 -9.88
C ILE A 127 0.72 -9.52 -10.17
N GLY A 128 1.46 -8.46 -9.82
CA GLY A 128 2.91 -8.39 -10.07
C GLY A 128 3.69 -9.52 -9.39
N VAL A 129 3.48 -9.69 -8.08
CA VAL A 129 4.12 -10.75 -7.31
C VAL A 129 3.69 -12.12 -7.81
N GLY A 130 2.38 -12.35 -7.98
CA GLY A 130 1.84 -13.63 -8.45
C GLY A 130 2.42 -14.05 -9.80
N HIS A 131 2.41 -13.13 -10.78
CA HIS A 131 2.97 -13.38 -12.11
C HIS A 131 4.46 -13.72 -12.06
N LYS A 132 5.26 -12.99 -11.25
CA LYS A 132 6.69 -13.23 -11.12
C LYS A 132 6.99 -14.56 -10.42
N THR A 133 6.27 -14.86 -9.35
CA THR A 133 6.38 -16.12 -8.59
C THR A 133 6.05 -17.31 -9.49
N ILE A 134 4.93 -17.26 -10.23
CA ILE A 134 4.54 -18.33 -11.16
C ILE A 134 5.63 -18.54 -12.21
N ARG A 135 6.10 -17.48 -12.87
CA ARG A 135 7.13 -17.62 -13.91
C ARG A 135 8.45 -18.17 -13.40
N TYR A 136 8.83 -17.86 -12.17
CA TYR A 136 10.10 -18.30 -11.61
C TYR A 136 10.02 -19.74 -11.07
N TYR A 137 8.96 -20.07 -10.33
CA TYR A 137 8.84 -21.35 -9.62
C TYR A 137 8.01 -22.41 -10.35
N ALA A 138 7.31 -22.08 -11.45
CA ALA A 138 6.50 -23.07 -12.17
C ALA A 138 7.30 -24.32 -12.55
N GLY A 139 8.54 -24.16 -13.05
CA GLY A 139 9.39 -25.29 -13.42
C GLY A 139 9.77 -26.20 -12.23
N ASP A 140 9.89 -25.64 -11.03
CA ASP A 140 10.19 -26.41 -9.83
C ASP A 140 8.94 -27.14 -9.32
N VAL A 141 7.77 -26.51 -9.40
CA VAL A 141 6.49 -27.17 -9.13
C VAL A 141 6.26 -28.32 -10.12
N PHE A 142 6.46 -28.09 -11.42
CA PHE A 142 6.34 -29.15 -12.42
C PHE A 142 7.35 -30.28 -12.20
N ARG A 143 8.59 -29.99 -11.77
CA ARG A 143 9.59 -31.02 -11.45
C ARG A 143 9.23 -31.85 -10.23
N VAL A 144 8.69 -31.24 -9.18
CA VAL A 144 8.21 -31.96 -7.99
C VAL A 144 7.02 -32.85 -8.36
N VAL A 145 6.00 -32.28 -9.03
CA VAL A 145 4.81 -33.02 -9.45
C VAL A 145 5.18 -34.16 -10.42
N TYR A 146 6.05 -33.93 -11.40
CA TYR A 146 6.47 -34.98 -12.33
C TYR A 146 7.31 -36.08 -11.65
N ARG A 147 8.13 -35.73 -10.65
CA ARG A 147 8.88 -36.72 -9.85
C ARG A 147 7.94 -37.63 -9.07
N ASP A 148 6.89 -37.07 -8.48
CA ASP A 148 5.92 -37.83 -7.69
C ASP A 148 4.94 -38.65 -8.56
N LEU A 149 4.67 -38.18 -9.78
CA LEU A 149 3.85 -38.90 -10.77
C LEU A 149 4.62 -39.98 -11.55
N LYS A 150 5.95 -39.93 -11.59
CA LYS A 150 6.75 -40.96 -12.26
C LYS A 150 6.68 -42.23 -11.42
N PRO A 151 6.09 -43.34 -11.91
CA PRO A 151 6.07 -44.59 -11.15
C PRO A 151 7.51 -45.00 -10.86
N SER A 152 7.81 -45.30 -9.59
CA SER A 152 9.06 -45.97 -9.22
C SER A 152 9.18 -47.24 -10.08
N PRO A 153 10.36 -47.53 -10.68
CA PRO A 153 10.57 -48.74 -11.47
C PRO A 153 10.11 -50.01 -10.75
N GLU A 154 10.19 -50.01 -9.42
CA GLU A 154 9.85 -51.12 -8.54
C GLU A 154 8.34 -51.41 -8.51
N ARG A 155 7.48 -50.39 -8.68
CA ARG A 155 6.02 -50.58 -8.74
C ARG A 155 5.56 -51.14 -10.09
N PHE A 156 6.31 -50.91 -11.16
CA PHE A 156 6.00 -51.41 -12.51
C PHE A 156 6.35 -52.88 -12.67
N ILE A 157 7.38 -53.36 -11.96
CA ILE A 157 7.78 -54.77 -11.98
C ILE A 157 6.74 -55.62 -11.23
N ILE A 158 6.22 -55.16 -10.08
CA ILE A 158 5.26 -55.93 -9.28
C ILE A 158 3.91 -56.11 -10.01
N SER A 159 3.47 -55.14 -10.83
CA SER A 159 2.22 -55.24 -11.59
C SER A 159 2.30 -56.09 -12.86
N LEU A 160 3.51 -56.49 -13.29
CA LEU A 160 3.70 -57.34 -14.48
C LEU A 160 3.77 -58.83 -14.14
N PHE A 161 3.84 -59.17 -12.86
CA PHE A 161 3.94 -60.54 -12.33
C PHE A 161 2.70 -60.96 -11.50
N LEU A 162 1.61 -60.20 -11.55
CA LEU A 162 0.27 -60.54 -11.06
C LEU A 162 -0.71 -60.53 -12.23
#